data_AF-A0A9E4MEV9-F1
#
_entry.id   AF-A0A9E4MEV9-F1
#
_cell.length_a   1.000
_cell.length_b   1.000
_cell.length_c   1.000
_cell.angle_alpha   90.00
_cell.angle_beta   90.00
_cell.angle_gamma   90.00
#
_symmetry.space_group_name_H-M   'P 1'
#
loop_
_entity.id
_entity.type
_entity.pdbx_description
1 polymer ?
#
loop_
_entity_poly.entity_id
_entity_poly.type
_entity_poly.pdbx_seq_one_letter_code
_entity_poly.pdbx_strand_id
1 'polypeptide(L)' 'MWRELRDELHPQGFELVTVGLDTLGAEGCRRFIEAAKPTHPALVDQRHLLARLFGVINIPSSVWID' A
#
# COMPACT_ATOMS: atom_id res chain seq x y z
N MET A 1 2.19 1.87 -12.76
CA MET A 1 0.89 1.25 -12.41
C MET A 1 0.19 1.92 -11.23
N TRP A 2 0.41 1.56 -9.96
CA TRP A 2 -0.44 2.09 -8.85
C TRP A 2 -0.43 3.61 -8.70
N ARG A 3 0.74 4.24 -8.92
CA ARG A 3 0.87 5.70 -8.97
C ARG A 3 -0.02 6.32 -10.06
N GLU A 4 0.09 5.80 -11.29
CA GLU A 4 -0.69 6.31 -12.44
C GLU A 4 -2.20 6.14 -12.22
N LEU A 5 -2.64 4.98 -11.72
CA LEU A 5 -4.05 4.75 -11.40
C LEU A 5 -4.55 5.74 -10.35
N ARG A 6 -3.75 5.96 -9.29
CA ARG A 6 -4.10 6.93 -8.26
C ARG A 6 -4.15 8.35 -8.82
N ASP A 7 -3.19 8.74 -9.64
CA ASP A 7 -3.15 10.08 -10.24
C ASP A 7 -4.37 10.34 -11.13
N GLU A 8 -4.84 9.34 -11.87
CA GLU A 8 -6.03 9.41 -12.73
C GLU A 8 -7.33 9.55 -11.92
N LEU A 9 -7.48 8.77 -10.86
CA LEU A 9 -8.76 8.65 -10.15
C LEU A 9 -8.86 9.59 -8.94
N HIS A 10 -7.76 10.08 -8.38
CA HIS A 10 -7.79 10.94 -7.20
C HIS A 10 -8.65 12.20 -7.34
N PRO A 11 -8.66 12.91 -8.50
CA PRO A 11 -9.55 14.05 -8.70
C PRO A 11 -11.05 13.71 -8.60
N GLN A 12 -11.42 12.43 -8.70
CA GLN A 12 -12.80 11.94 -8.61
C GLN A 12 -13.19 11.55 -7.17
N GLY A 13 -12.33 11.82 -6.19
CA GLY A 13 -12.57 11.48 -4.78
C GLY A 13 -12.05 10.09 -4.37
N PHE A 14 -11.33 9.39 -5.25
CA PHE A 14 -10.68 8.12 -4.93
C PHE A 14 -9.34 8.35 -4.20
N GLU A 15 -8.95 7.43 -3.33
CA GLU A 15 -7.59 7.36 -2.79
C GLU A 15 -7.09 5.92 -2.83
N LEU A 16 -5.82 5.75 -3.23
CA LEU A 16 -5.14 4.46 -3.24
C LEU A 16 -4.11 4.44 -2.13
N VAL A 17 -4.19 3.49 -1.22
CA VAL A 17 -3.17 3.30 -0.19
C VAL A 17 -2.43 2.01 -0.48
N THR A 18 -1.11 2.08 -0.63
CA THR A 18 -0.28 0.87 -0.68
C THR A 18 0.22 0.55 0.73
N VAL A 19 0.30 -0.75 1.05
CA VAL A 19 0.78 -1.22 2.36
C VAL A 19 1.80 -2.34 2.13
N GLY A 20 3.04 -2.12 2.55
CA GLY A 20 4.08 -3.15 2.58
C GLY A 20 3.95 -4.02 3.82
N LEU A 21 3.75 -5.33 3.64
CA LEU A 21 3.68 -6.31 4.73
C LEU A 21 5.06 -6.95 4.91
N ASP A 22 5.94 -6.28 5.64
CA ASP A 22 7.34 -6.72 5.82
C ASP A 22 7.78 -6.59 7.28
N THR A 23 8.27 -7.69 7.87
CA THR A 23 8.72 -7.73 9.28
C THR A 23 9.97 -6.89 9.53
N LEU A 24 10.79 -6.63 8.51
CA LEU A 24 11.91 -5.68 8.57
C LEU A 24 11.43 -4.22 8.56
N GLY A 25 10.12 -4.00 8.36
CA GLY A 25 9.51 -2.68 8.37
C GLY A 25 10.05 -1.81 7.24
N ALA A 26 10.35 -0.55 7.58
CA ALA A 26 10.84 0.42 6.60
C ALA A 26 12.10 -0.07 5.87
N GLU A 27 12.99 -0.82 6.52
CA GLU A 27 14.22 -1.33 5.88
C GLU A 27 13.91 -2.33 4.74
N GLY A 28 12.87 -3.16 4.90
CA GLY A 28 12.43 -4.09 3.85
C GLY A 28 11.73 -3.40 2.69
N CYS A 29 10.97 -2.33 2.98
CA CYS A 29 10.14 -1.67 1.98
C CYS A 29 10.78 -0.47 1.28
N ARG A 30 11.71 0.25 1.92
CA ARG A 30 12.18 1.60 1.49
C ARG A 30 12.62 1.65 0.04
N ARG A 31 13.50 0.72 -0.37
CA ARG A 31 14.04 0.70 -1.74
C ARG A 31 12.93 0.62 -2.81
N PHE A 32 11.84 -0.09 -2.51
CA PHE A 32 10.73 -0.28 -3.43
C PHE A 32 9.82 0.94 -3.46
N ILE A 33 9.55 1.53 -2.29
CA ILE A 33 8.77 2.76 -2.15
C ILE A 33 9.46 3.91 -2.88
N GLU A 34 10.77 4.10 -2.66
CA GLU A 34 11.56 5.14 -3.32
C GLU A 34 11.61 4.96 -4.83
N ALA A 35 11.81 3.71 -5.32
CA ALA A 35 11.77 3.41 -6.74
C ALA A 35 10.38 3.67 -7.36
N ALA A 36 9.31 3.42 -6.62
CA ALA A 36 7.94 3.63 -7.06
C ALA A 36 7.52 5.10 -7.10
N LYS A 37 8.22 6.00 -6.39
CA LYS A 37 7.92 7.44 -6.30
C LYS A 37 6.40 7.72 -6.16
N PRO A 38 5.72 7.12 -5.18
CA PRO A 38 4.27 7.16 -5.10
C PRO A 38 3.78 8.59 -4.87
N THR A 39 2.68 8.95 -5.51
CA THR A 39 1.88 10.17 -5.27
C THR A 39 0.76 9.92 -4.27
N HIS A 40 0.82 8.78 -3.59
CA HIS A 40 -0.19 8.26 -2.69
C HIS A 40 0.46 7.74 -1.41
N PRO A 41 -0.28 7.57 -0.30
CA PRO A 41 0.27 7.02 0.93
C PRO A 41 0.82 5.61 0.73
N ALA A 42 2.10 5.42 1.05
CA ALA A 42 2.77 4.12 1.06
C ALA A 42 3.12 3.74 2.51
N LEU A 43 2.26 2.94 3.13
CA LEU A 43 2.37 2.53 4.52
C LEU A 43 3.17 1.22 4.66
N VAL A 44 3.60 0.93 5.88
CA VAL A 44 4.29 -0.32 6.21
C VAL A 44 3.61 -0.97 7.41
N ASP A 45 3.10 -2.19 7.22
CA ASP A 45 2.52 -3.01 8.28
C ASP A 45 3.56 -4.00 8.81
N GLN A 46 4.47 -3.48 9.66
CA GLN A 46 5.58 -4.27 10.19
C GLN A 46 5.14 -5.41 11.12
N ARG A 47 3.96 -5.28 11.74
CA ARG A 47 3.44 -6.23 12.74
C ARG A 47 2.27 -7.06 12.21
N HIS A 48 2.01 -7.01 10.91
CA HIS A 48 0.89 -7.70 10.28
C HIS A 48 -0.48 -7.42 10.94
N LEU A 49 -0.68 -6.22 11.49
CA LEU A 49 -1.92 -5.83 12.16
C LEU A 49 -3.03 -5.59 11.14
N LEU A 50 -2.73 -4.87 10.04
CA LEU A 50 -3.64 -4.68 8.92
C LEU A 50 -3.97 -6.04 8.30
N ALA A 51 -2.95 -6.87 8.06
CA ALA A 51 -3.15 -8.21 7.52
C ALA A 51 -4.11 -9.04 8.39
N ARG A 52 -3.92 -9.02 9.71
CA ARG A 52 -4.80 -9.71 10.67
C ARG A 52 -6.22 -9.16 10.67
N LEU A 53 -6.39 -7.83 10.70
CA LEU A 53 -7.70 -7.20 10.84
C LEU A 53 -8.56 -7.36 9.57
N PHE A 54 -7.94 -7.33 8.40
CA PHE A 54 -8.63 -7.45 7.11
C PHE A 54 -8.56 -8.84 6.50
N GLY A 55 -7.98 -9.82 7.20
CA GLY A 55 -7.93 -11.21 6.74
C GLY A 55 -7.03 -11.44 5.50
N VAL A 56 -5.96 -10.65 5.35
CA VAL A 56 -5.00 -10.81 4.26
C VAL A 56 -4.12 -12.03 4.55
N ILE A 57 -4.35 -13.13 3.84
CA ILE A 57 -3.61 -14.39 4.00
C ILE A 57 -2.51 -14.60 2.93
N ASN A 58 -2.53 -13.83 1.84
CA ASN A 58 -1.52 -13.82 0.79
C ASN A 58 -1.37 -12.43 0.16
N ILE A 59 -0.26 -12.21 -0.54
CA ILE A 59 -0.02 -11.02 -1.34
C ILE A 59 0.28 -11.39 -2.80
N PRO A 60 -0.06 -10.54 -3.79
CA PRO A 60 -0.78 -9.28 -3.63
C PRO A 60 -2.28 -9.47 -3.29
N SER A 61 -2.84 -8.56 -2.50
CA SER A 61 -4.26 -8.51 -2.13
C SER A 61 -4.74 -7.05 -2.07
N SER A 62 -6.05 -6.83 -2.17
CA SER A 62 -6.66 -5.50 -2.18
C SER A 62 -7.95 -5.47 -1.38
N VAL A 63 -8.18 -4.37 -0.67
CA VAL A 63 -9.39 -4.10 0.12
C VAL A 63 -10.06 -2.87 -0.47
N TRP A 64 -11.38 -2.94 -0.70
CA TRP A 64 -12.20 -1.80 -1.11
C TRP A 64 -12.96 -1.27 0.10
N ILE A 65 -13.01 0.06 0.24
CA ILE A 65 -13.70 0.77 1.32
C ILE A 65 -14.54 1.87 0.65
N ASP A 66 -15.79 2.05 1.08
CA ASP A 66 -16.71 3.10 0.62
C ASP A 66 -16.72 4.34 1.53
#